data_AF-A0A5C6E6D6-F1
#
_entry.id   AF-A0A5C6E6D6-F1
#
_cell.length_a   1.000
_cell.length_b   1.000
_cell.length_c   1.000
_cell.angle_alpha   90.00
_cell.angle_beta   90.00
_cell.angle_gamma   90.00
#
_symmetry.space_group_name_H-M   'P 1'
#
loop_
_entity.id
_entity.type
_entity.pdbx_description
1 polymer ?
#
loop_
_entity_poly.entity_id
_entity_poly.type
_entity_poly.pdbx_seq_one_letter_code
_entity_poly.pdbx_strand_id
1 'polypeptide(L)' 'MDIRKDTAPLNQIPCPNCGKHVDDRAVACPHCGEKIYVNVPGDIASASNPPPNPPPSNGSDLSRGV' A
#
# COMPACT_ATOMS: atom_id res chain seq x y z
N MET A 1 -33.13 0.37 -9.60
CA MET A 1 -31.86 -0.40 -9.74
C MET A 1 -30.75 0.60 -9.95
N ASP A 2 -30.23 1.17 -8.87
CA ASP A 2 -29.14 2.13 -8.94
C ASP A 2 -27.84 1.34 -9.00
N ILE A 3 -27.48 0.93 -10.22
CA ILE A 3 -26.16 0.39 -10.53
C ILE A 3 -25.21 1.58 -10.40
N ARG A 4 -24.75 1.83 -9.17
CA ARG A 4 -23.59 2.67 -8.91
C ARG A 4 -22.43 1.96 -9.60
N LYS A 5 -22.22 2.25 -10.88
CA LYS A 5 -20.93 2.02 -11.52
C LYS A 5 -19.99 2.90 -10.74
N ASP A 6 -19.21 2.29 -9.86
CA ASP A 6 -18.02 2.83 -9.23
C ASP A 6 -17.10 3.37 -10.32
N THR A 7 -17.44 4.55 -10.82
CA THR A 7 -16.66 5.34 -11.75
C THR A 7 -15.64 6.09 -10.91
N ALA A 8 -14.92 5.35 -10.07
CA ALA A 8 -13.69 5.84 -9.49
C ALA A 8 -12.82 6.25 -10.67
N PRO A 9 -12.28 7.49 -10.69
CA PRO A 9 -11.49 7.97 -11.81
C PRO A 9 -10.33 7.00 -12.04
N LEU A 10 -10.36 6.30 -13.18
CA LEU A 10 -9.24 5.48 -13.63
C LEU A 10 -8.08 6.42 -13.88
N ASN A 11 -7.02 6.32 -13.09
CA ASN A 11 -5.83 7.09 -13.35
C ASN A 11 -5.05 6.37 -14.46
N GLN A 12 -4.54 7.11 -15.44
CA GLN A 12 -3.76 6.50 -16.51
C GLN A 12 -2.28 6.65 -16.23
N ILE A 13 -1.55 5.54 -16.30
CA ILE A 13 -0.11 5.49 -16.08
C ILE A 13 0.61 5.04 -17.36
N PRO A 14 1.85 5.51 -17.62
CA PRO A 14 2.62 5.01 -18.75
C PRO A 14 3.11 3.58 -18.48
N CYS A 15 2.91 2.69 -19.43
CA CYS A 15 3.41 1.33 -19.38
C CYS A 15 4.95 1.33 -19.33
N PRO A 16 5.58 0.60 -18.39
CA PRO A 16 7.04 0.58 -18.25
C PRO A 16 7.78 -0.09 -19.41
N ASN A 17 7.08 -0.90 -20.21
CA ASN A 17 7.67 -1.62 -21.34
C ASN A 17 7.55 -0.86 -22.66
N CYS A 18 6.35 -0.38 -23.00
CA CYS A 18 6.10 0.28 -24.29
C CYS A 18 5.87 1.80 -24.23
N GLY A 19 5.74 2.37 -23.03
CA GLY A 19 5.51 3.80 -22.81
C GLY A 19 4.10 4.30 -23.13
N LYS A 20 3.16 3.44 -23.54
CA LYS A 20 1.76 3.84 -23.80
C LYS A 20 0.99 4.00 -22.50
N HIS A 21 0.09 4.97 -22.46
CA HIS A 21 -0.80 5.18 -21.30
C HIS A 21 -1.80 4.03 -21.20
N VAL A 22 -1.91 3.47 -20.01
CA VAL A 22 -2.81 2.36 -19.67
C VAL A 22 -3.47 2.66 -18.34
N ASP A 23 -4.61 2.03 -18.08
CA ASP A 23 -5.29 2.17 -16.79
C ASP A 23 -4.43 1.59 -15.68
N ASP A 24 -4.40 2.28 -14.54
CA ASP A 24 -3.69 1.82 -13.36
C ASP A 24 -4.26 0.48 -12.84
N ARG A 25 -5.56 0.25 -13.05
CA ARG A 25 -6.23 -1.01 -12.71
C ARG A 25 -6.08 -2.11 -13.77
N ALA A 26 -5.39 -1.86 -14.88
CA ALA A 26 -5.19 -2.88 -15.91
C ALA A 26 -4.26 -3.99 -15.38
N VAL A 27 -4.64 -5.27 -15.56
CA VAL A 27 -3.79 -6.41 -15.19
C VAL A 27 -2.56 -6.52 -16.11
N ALA A 28 -2.72 -6.13 -17.36
CA ALA A 28 -1.67 -6.09 -18.36
C ALA A 28 -1.93 -5.00 -19.39
N CYS A 29 -0.87 -4.52 -20.03
CA CYS A 29 -0.93 -3.53 -21.09
C CYS A 29 -1.64 -4.14 -22.31
N PRO A 30 -2.75 -3.56 -22.81
CA PRO A 30 -3.46 -4.06 -23.98
C PRO A 30 -2.68 -3.87 -25.28
N HIS A 31 -1.59 -3.10 -25.26
CA HIS A 31 -0.80 -2.79 -26.45
C HIS A 31 0.40 -3.72 -26.63
N CYS A 32 1.10 -4.08 -25.55
CA CYS A 32 2.29 -4.94 -25.61
C CYS A 32 2.18 -6.25 -24.81
N GLY A 33 1.18 -6.37 -23.93
CA GLY A 33 1.00 -7.55 -23.07
C GLY A 33 1.82 -7.54 -21.78
N GLU A 34 2.57 -6.47 -21.49
CA GLU A 34 3.34 -6.35 -20.25
C GLU A 34 2.43 -6.33 -19.01
N LYS A 35 2.81 -7.05 -17.95
CA LYS A 35 2.02 -7.09 -16.71
C LYS A 35 2.15 -5.77 -15.96
N ILE A 36 1.02 -5.14 -15.66
CA ILE A 36 0.98 -3.85 -14.98
C ILE A 36 0.68 -4.12 -13.50
N TYR A 37 1.69 -3.96 -12.64
CA TYR A 37 1.53 -4.07 -11.19
C TYR A 37 1.35 -2.66 -10.62
N VAL A 38 0.12 -2.18 -10.53
CA VAL A 38 -0.18 -0.99 -9.72
C VAL A 38 -0.56 -1.45 -8.33
N ASN A 39 0.30 -1.09 -7.38
CA ASN A 39 -0.05 -1.13 -5.97
C ASN A 39 -1.06 0.00 -5.74
N VAL A 40 -2.36 -0.28 -5.92
CA VAL A 40 -3.42 0.65 -5.52
C VAL A 40 -3.16 1.02 -4.06
N PRO A 41 -2.82 2.28 -3.74
CA PRO A 41 -2.79 2.70 -2.35
C PRO A 41 -4.25 2.74 -1.94
N GLY A 42 -4.75 1.64 -1.37
CA GLY A 42 -6.09 1.56 -0.85
C GLY A 42 -6.28 2.71 0.14
N ASP A 43 -7.08 3.68 -0.26
CA ASP A 43 -7.70 4.70 0.57
C ASP A 43 -8.67 4.06 1.56
N ILE A 44 -8.14 3.21 2.44
CA ILE A 44 -8.70 2.86 3.72
C ILE A 44 -7.69 3.31 4.78
N ALA A 45 -7.78 4.58 5.15
CA ALA A 45 -7.21 5.02 6.41
C ALA A 45 -7.92 4.28 7.55
N SER A 46 -7.31 3.23 8.12
CA SER A 46 -7.58 2.77 9.50
C SER A 46 -6.60 1.69 9.96
N ALA A 47 -5.46 2.12 10.49
CA ALA A 47 -5.09 1.81 11.87
C ALA A 47 -3.93 2.72 12.28
N SER A 48 -4.28 3.88 12.81
CA SER A 48 -3.44 4.58 13.78
C SER A 48 -3.36 3.74 15.06
N ASN A 49 -2.51 2.72 15.06
CA ASN A 49 -2.04 2.10 16.30
C ASN A 49 -0.50 2.15 16.25
N PRO A 50 0.16 3.04 17.00
CA PRO A 50 1.60 2.89 17.20
C PRO A 50 1.87 1.51 17.84
N PRO A 51 3.01 0.87 17.55
CA PRO A 51 3.38 -0.35 18.25
C PRO A 51 3.34 -0.09 19.76
N PRO A 52 2.77 -0.98 20.60
CA PRO A 52 2.84 -0.80 22.03
C PRO A 52 4.31 -0.73 22.43
N ASN A 53 4.70 0.40 23.01
CA ASN A 53 6.05 0.67 23.48
C ASN A 53 6.55 -0.55 24.28
N PRO A 54 7.81 -1.01 24.08
CA PRO A 54 8.35 -2.07 24.92
C PRO A 54 8.33 -1.61 26.38
N PRO A 55 8.06 -2.52 27.35
CA PRO A 55 8.09 -2.17 28.76
C PRO A 55 9.47 -1.58 29.11
N PRO A 56 9.55 -0.59 30.01
CA PRO A 56 10.84 -0.09 30.47
C PRO A 56 11.61 -1.26 31.08
N SER A 57 12.86 -1.43 30.65
CA SER A 57 13.78 -2.37 31.27
C SER A 57 14.18 -1.84 32.65
N ASN A 58 13.35 -2.03 33.67
CA ASN A 58 13.75 -1.83 35.06
C ASN A 58 14.65 -2.99 35.51
N GLY A 59 15.90 -2.96 35.03
CA GLY A 59 17.02 -3.67 35.62
C GLY A 59 17.51 -2.90 36.83
N SER A 60 16.76 -2.99 37.93
CA SER A 60 17.17 -2.48 39.23
C SER A 60 18.37 -3.28 39.71
N ASP A 61 19.51 -2.59 39.81
CA ASP A 61 20.43 -2.66 40.94
C ASP A 61 20.63 -4.03 41.61
N LEU A 62 21.77 -4.67 41.31
CA LEU A 62 22.45 -5.50 42.30
C LEU A 62 23.84 -4.91 42.56
N SER A 63 23.84 -3.68 43.09
CA SER A 63 25.00 -3.12 43.78
C SER A 63 24.81 -3.39 45.28
N ARG A 64 25.09 -4.62 45.74
CA ARG A 64 25.28 -5.03 47.16
C ARG A 64 25.52 -6.55 47.14
N GLY A 65 26.63 -7.12 47.57
CA GLY A 65 27.75 -6.66 48.37
C GLY A 65 28.22 -7.87 49.20
N VAL A 66 29.50 -8.22 49.09
CA VAL A 66 30.38 -8.81 50.12
C VAL A 66 31.80 -8.90 49.56
#